data_AF-A0A495SXU4-F1
#
_entry.id   AF-A0A495SXU4-F1
#
_cell.length_a   1.000
_cell.length_b   1.000
_cell.length_c   1.000
_cell.angle_alpha   90.00
_cell.angle_beta   90.00
_cell.angle_gamma   90.00
#
_symmetry.space_group_name_H-M   'P 1'
#
loop_
_entity.id
_entity.type
_entity.pdbx_description
1 polymer ?
#
loop_
_entity_poly.entity_id
_entity_poly.type
_entity_poly.pdbx_seq_one_letter_code
_entity_poly.pdbx_strand_id
1 'polypeptide(L)'
;MGPYGNDASWGPGPGPGTGGSDGLSDGLPDDRRPGLAPHWSEIEDAEAEDETGVMVRPYTITRGRTAPERDDLTLITVLTTVEAEAEAALARGSRAGARGLQPEHRLILERCRRPAAVAEVSAGLDLPVSVTKILLGDLVAQGLLRARAPLSVARAAGGVDLGLLTAVREGLRRL
;
A
#
# COMPACT_ATOMS: atom_id res chain seq x y z
N MET A 1 13.23 6.46 -43.09
CA MET A 1 14.33 6.19 -42.16
C MET A 1 13.70 5.59 -40.90
N GLY A 2 13.48 4.27 -40.91
CA GLY A 2 12.94 3.51 -39.77
C GLY A 2 14.05 3.07 -38.81
N PRO A 3 13.69 2.61 -37.59
CA PRO A 3 14.48 2.77 -36.38
C PRO A 3 15.31 1.52 -36.02
N TYR A 4 16.22 1.74 -35.07
CA TYR A 4 17.11 0.78 -34.43
C TYR A 4 16.50 -0.60 -34.16
N GLY A 5 17.15 -1.62 -34.71
CA GLY A 5 17.06 -3.00 -34.29
C GLY A 5 18.32 -3.44 -33.53
N ASN A 6 18.20 -4.65 -32.96
CA ASN A 6 19.19 -5.63 -32.52
C ASN A 6 19.03 -5.96 -31.02
N ASP A 7 18.25 -6.98 -30.66
CA ASP A 7 18.59 -8.42 -30.67
C ASP A 7 19.88 -8.74 -29.88
N ALA A 8 19.69 -9.26 -28.67
CA ALA A 8 20.73 -9.98 -27.93
C ALA A 8 20.12 -11.29 -27.42
N SER A 9 20.17 -12.27 -28.31
CA SER A 9 19.96 -13.69 -28.09
C SER A 9 21.01 -14.25 -27.14
N TRP A 10 20.58 -14.85 -26.02
CA TRP A 10 21.44 -15.68 -25.18
C TRP A 10 21.46 -17.12 -25.73
N GLY A 11 22.65 -17.60 -26.11
CA GLY A 11 22.89 -18.98 -26.57
C GLY A 11 23.20 -19.97 -25.43
N PRO A 12 23.22 -21.31 -25.70
CA PRO A 12 23.39 -22.34 -24.67
C PRO A 12 24.78 -23.04 -24.64
N GLY A 13 25.15 -23.59 -23.46
CA GLY A 13 26.17 -24.64 -23.24
C GLY A 13 27.41 -24.19 -22.43
N PRO A 14 28.04 -25.05 -21.57
CA PRO A 14 28.32 -26.47 -21.83
C PRO A 14 28.14 -27.49 -20.66
N GLY A 15 27.85 -28.75 -21.04
CA GLY A 15 28.53 -30.01 -20.67
C GLY A 15 28.66 -30.52 -19.21
N PRO A 16 28.28 -31.78 -18.90
CA PRO A 16 28.50 -32.42 -17.60
C PRO A 16 29.85 -33.18 -17.52
N GLY A 17 30.56 -33.03 -16.40
CA GLY A 17 31.69 -33.88 -16.01
C GLY A 17 31.24 -35.01 -15.07
N THR A 18 31.77 -36.22 -15.28
CA THR A 18 31.47 -37.45 -14.55
C THR A 18 32.70 -37.97 -13.79
N GLY A 19 32.46 -38.72 -12.71
CA GLY A 19 33.43 -39.57 -11.98
C GLY A 19 33.98 -38.92 -10.71
N GLY A 20 34.15 -39.59 -9.57
CA GLY A 20 34.09 -40.99 -9.16
C GLY A 20 34.55 -41.07 -7.70
N SER A 21 34.31 -42.20 -7.05
CA SER A 21 34.38 -42.52 -5.62
C SER A 21 35.72 -42.26 -4.90
N ASP A 22 35.65 -42.11 -3.56
CA ASP A 22 36.19 -43.11 -2.60
C ASP A 22 35.98 -42.66 -1.16
N GLY A 23 35.61 -43.62 -0.30
CA GLY A 23 35.24 -43.39 1.09
C GLY A 23 36.41 -43.48 2.08
N LEU A 24 36.24 -42.80 3.22
CA LEU A 24 36.86 -43.21 4.48
C LEU A 24 35.93 -42.79 5.63
N SER A 25 35.51 -43.79 6.41
CA SER A 25 34.77 -43.70 7.67
C SER A 25 35.68 -43.28 8.83
N ASP A 26 35.18 -42.51 9.81
CA ASP A 26 35.21 -42.89 11.25
C ASP A 26 34.39 -41.94 12.16
N GLY A 27 33.67 -42.51 13.14
CA GLY A 27 33.43 -41.97 14.51
C GLY A 27 32.46 -40.79 14.81
N LEU A 28 31.24 -41.12 15.28
CA LEU A 28 30.21 -40.32 16.03
C LEU A 28 30.71 -39.94 17.47
N PRO A 29 30.12 -39.03 18.32
CA PRO A 29 28.68 -38.73 18.46
C PRO A 29 28.20 -37.28 18.72
N ASP A 30 27.01 -36.93 18.19
CA ASP A 30 25.70 -36.76 18.86
C ASP A 30 25.68 -35.72 19.99
N ASP A 31 25.36 -34.48 19.63
CA ASP A 31 24.78 -33.50 20.55
C ASP A 31 23.44 -32.99 19.99
N ARG A 32 22.42 -33.83 20.14
CA ARG A 32 21.02 -33.39 20.13
C ARG A 32 20.76 -32.42 21.28
N ARG A 33 20.29 -31.20 20.98
CA ARG A 33 18.95 -30.72 21.40
C ARG A 33 18.38 -29.64 20.45
N PRO A 34 17.04 -29.60 20.29
CA PRO A 34 16.36 -28.99 19.16
C PRO A 34 15.80 -27.60 19.47
N GLY A 35 15.70 -26.72 18.46
CA GLY A 35 15.14 -25.38 18.59
C GLY A 35 14.29 -25.00 17.38
N LEU A 36 13.02 -25.40 17.43
CA LEU A 36 11.86 -24.68 16.90
C LEU A 36 11.93 -24.13 15.45
N ALA A 37 11.72 -25.00 14.47
CA ALA A 37 11.07 -24.59 13.23
C ALA A 37 9.54 -24.55 13.50
N PRO A 38 8.80 -23.50 13.11
CA PRO A 38 7.36 -23.54 13.21
C PRO A 38 6.82 -24.53 12.18
N HIS A 39 6.45 -25.71 12.67
CA HIS A 39 5.63 -26.71 12.02
C HIS A 39 4.24 -26.10 11.81
N TRP A 40 4.00 -25.62 10.59
CA TRP A 40 2.65 -25.36 10.09
C TRP A 40 2.29 -26.48 9.13
N SER A 41 1.95 -27.64 9.68
CA SER A 41 1.18 -28.66 8.97
C SER A 41 0.08 -29.14 9.89
N GLU A 42 -1.13 -29.23 9.34
CA GLU A 42 -2.36 -29.72 9.97
C GLU A 42 -3.11 -28.67 10.79
N ILE A 43 -3.61 -27.64 10.08
CA ILE A 43 -4.96 -27.14 10.41
C ILE A 43 -5.89 -28.12 9.70
N GLU A 44 -6.52 -28.98 10.47
CA GLU A 44 -7.55 -29.91 10.04
C GLU A 44 -8.67 -29.14 9.31
N ASP A 45 -9.11 -29.72 8.19
CA ASP A 45 -10.16 -29.22 7.30
C ASP A 45 -11.48 -29.01 8.07
N ALA A 46 -11.65 -27.83 8.67
CA ALA A 46 -12.96 -27.32 9.00
C ALA A 46 -13.51 -26.72 7.70
N GLU A 47 -14.43 -27.45 7.05
CA GLU A 47 -15.22 -27.00 5.91
C GLU A 47 -15.89 -25.67 6.25
N ALA A 48 -15.23 -24.56 5.93
CA ALA A 48 -15.85 -23.25 5.90
C ALA A 48 -16.80 -23.30 4.71
N GLU A 49 -18.09 -23.43 5.01
CA GLU A 49 -19.17 -23.24 4.06
C GLU A 49 -18.85 -22.01 3.21
N ASP A 50 -18.81 -22.22 1.89
CA ASP A 50 -18.49 -21.22 0.88
C ASP A 50 -19.51 -20.06 0.92
N GLU A 51 -19.37 -19.15 1.88
CA GLU A 51 -19.84 -17.79 1.72
C GLU A 51 -18.90 -17.16 0.71
N THR A 52 -19.17 -17.39 -0.57
CA THR A 52 -18.39 -16.87 -1.69
C THR A 52 -18.48 -15.34 -1.69
N GLY A 53 -17.68 -14.70 -0.84
CA GLY A 53 -17.26 -13.34 -1.04
C GLY A 53 -16.67 -13.29 -2.44
N VAL A 54 -17.36 -12.60 -3.35
CA VAL A 54 -16.94 -12.43 -4.75
C VAL A 54 -15.46 -12.06 -4.72
N MET A 55 -14.59 -12.99 -5.12
CA MET A 55 -13.16 -12.80 -5.07
C MET A 55 -12.77 -11.83 -6.19
N VAL A 56 -12.82 -10.53 -5.88
CA VAL A 56 -12.39 -9.48 -6.80
C VAL A 56 -10.88 -9.61 -6.95
N ARG A 57 -10.40 -9.73 -8.19
CA ARG A 57 -8.96 -9.69 -8.48
C ARG A 57 -8.39 -8.38 -7.91
N PRO A 58 -7.39 -8.40 -7.02
CA PRO A 58 -6.92 -7.20 -6.29
C PRO A 58 -6.47 -5.99 -7.14
N TYR A 59 -6.45 -6.10 -8.48
CA TYR A 59 -5.90 -5.12 -9.41
C TYR A 59 -6.92 -4.58 -10.43
N THR A 60 -8.15 -5.07 -10.44
CA THR A 60 -9.22 -4.50 -11.30
C THR A 60 -9.71 -3.16 -10.75
N ILE A 61 -9.74 -3.01 -9.42
CA ILE A 61 -10.13 -1.77 -8.73
C ILE A 61 -9.22 -0.61 -9.13
N THR A 62 -7.92 -0.87 -9.27
CA THR A 62 -6.90 0.13 -9.65
C THR A 62 -6.77 0.31 -11.17
N ARG A 63 -7.58 -0.38 -11.98
CA ARG A 63 -7.50 -0.39 -13.46
C ARG A 63 -6.10 -0.77 -13.99
N GLY A 64 -5.46 -1.76 -13.35
CA GLY A 64 -4.15 -2.27 -13.78
C GLY A 64 -2.94 -1.50 -13.23
N ARG A 65 -3.15 -0.46 -12.41
CA ARG A 65 -2.04 0.21 -11.70
C ARG A 65 -1.56 -0.65 -10.55
N THR A 66 -0.26 -0.90 -10.49
CA THR A 66 0.39 -1.78 -9.51
C THR A 66 1.20 -1.02 -8.46
N ALA A 67 1.41 0.28 -8.64
CA ALA A 67 2.10 1.14 -7.67
C ALA A 67 1.34 2.47 -7.49
N PRO A 68 1.31 3.03 -6.26
CA PRO A 68 0.80 4.37 -6.03
C PRO A 68 1.72 5.41 -6.68
N GLU A 69 1.12 6.46 -7.24
CA GLU A 69 1.88 7.60 -7.81
C GLU A 69 2.55 8.44 -6.71
N ARG A 70 2.02 8.37 -5.49
CA ARG A 70 2.54 9.04 -4.29
C ARG A 70 3.19 8.03 -3.34
N ASP A 71 4.42 8.31 -2.94
CA ASP A 71 5.17 7.52 -1.95
C ASP A 71 5.10 8.10 -0.52
N ASP A 72 4.61 9.34 -0.37
CA ASP A 72 4.50 10.09 0.89
C ASP A 72 3.36 9.62 1.82
N LEU A 73 2.49 8.72 1.34
CA LEU A 73 1.42 8.14 2.13
C LEU A 73 1.93 6.96 2.98
N THR A 74 2.08 7.18 4.27
CA THR A 74 2.40 6.14 5.27
C THR A 74 1.13 5.58 5.92
N LEU A 75 1.22 4.44 6.61
CA LEU A 75 0.06 3.82 7.30
C LEU A 75 -0.62 4.76 8.29
N ILE A 76 0.16 5.63 8.93
CA ILE A 76 -0.27 6.58 9.95
C ILE A 76 -0.53 7.98 9.38
N THR A 77 -0.44 8.17 8.06
CA THR A 77 -0.86 9.41 7.41
C THR A 77 -2.36 9.58 7.59
N VAL A 78 -2.79 10.76 8.06
CA VAL A 78 -4.20 11.06 8.33
C VAL A 78 -4.83 11.76 7.15
N LEU A 79 -6.03 11.34 6.76
CA LEU A 79 -6.79 11.83 5.63
C LEU A 79 -8.07 12.50 6.11
N THR A 80 -8.46 13.56 5.42
CA THR A 80 -9.74 14.27 5.63
C THR A 80 -10.35 14.66 4.31
N THR A 81 -11.66 14.49 4.19
CA THR A 81 -12.44 14.91 3.02
C THR A 81 -12.51 16.42 2.90
N VAL A 82 -12.33 16.93 1.68
CA VAL A 82 -12.58 18.32 1.34
C VAL A 82 -14.05 18.43 0.91
N GLU A 83 -14.94 18.70 1.88
CA GLU A 83 -16.40 18.58 1.72
C GLU A 83 -16.94 19.28 0.47
N ALA A 84 -16.56 20.54 0.24
CA ALA A 84 -17.06 21.30 -0.91
C ALA A 84 -16.72 20.64 -2.25
N GLU A 85 -15.49 20.15 -2.40
CA GLU A 85 -15.02 19.50 -3.62
C GLU A 85 -15.62 18.10 -3.79
N ALA A 86 -15.77 17.36 -2.69
CA ALA A 86 -16.40 16.04 -2.68
C ALA A 86 -17.87 16.10 -3.11
N GLU A 87 -18.65 17.03 -2.55
CA GLU A 87 -20.05 17.23 -2.92
C GLU A 87 -20.17 17.65 -4.40
N ALA A 88 -19.29 18.53 -4.88
CA ALA A 88 -19.24 18.91 -6.30
C ALA A 88 -18.86 17.73 -7.22
N ALA A 89 -17.96 16.85 -6.79
CA ALA A 89 -17.58 15.66 -7.55
C ALA A 89 -18.71 14.61 -7.60
N LEU A 90 -19.41 14.41 -6.50
CA LEU A 90 -20.57 13.51 -6.41
C LEU A 90 -21.72 14.00 -7.31
N ALA A 91 -22.01 15.30 -7.30
CA ALA A 91 -23.02 15.91 -8.15
C ALA A 91 -22.66 15.90 -9.66
N ARG A 92 -21.38 15.84 -10.01
CA ARG A 92 -20.94 15.64 -11.41
C ARG A 92 -21.06 14.18 -11.83
N GLY A 93 -20.75 13.24 -10.94
CA GLY A 93 -20.82 11.81 -11.21
C GLY A 93 -22.24 11.27 -11.41
N SER A 94 -23.28 11.99 -10.98
CA SER A 94 -24.68 11.64 -11.24
C SER A 94 -25.19 12.12 -12.60
N ARG A 95 -24.41 12.92 -13.35
CA ARG A 95 -24.76 13.36 -14.71
C ARG A 95 -24.41 12.28 -15.73
N ALA A 96 -25.35 11.99 -16.62
CA ALA A 96 -25.16 11.02 -17.70
C ALA A 96 -23.92 11.38 -18.56
N GLY A 97 -22.97 10.45 -18.66
CA GLY A 97 -21.78 10.59 -19.50
C GLY A 97 -20.49 11.03 -18.79
N ALA A 98 -20.53 11.46 -17.53
CA ALA A 98 -19.32 11.72 -16.76
C ALA A 98 -18.70 10.41 -16.26
N ARG A 99 -17.37 10.24 -16.39
CA ARG A 99 -16.64 9.19 -15.67
C ARG A 99 -16.69 9.53 -14.17
N GLY A 100 -17.73 9.05 -13.50
CA GLY A 100 -17.96 9.29 -12.08
C GLY A 100 -16.91 8.62 -11.19
N LEU A 101 -16.95 8.97 -9.90
CA LEU A 101 -16.17 8.30 -8.87
C LEU A 101 -16.47 6.80 -8.86
N GLN A 102 -15.47 5.98 -8.54
CA GLN A 102 -15.67 4.55 -8.29
C GLN A 102 -16.44 4.36 -6.97
N PRO A 103 -17.13 3.22 -6.75
CA PRO A 103 -17.77 2.92 -5.47
C PRO A 103 -16.81 3.06 -4.28
N GLU A 104 -15.59 2.56 -4.42
CA GLU A 104 -14.55 2.61 -3.39
C GLU A 104 -14.14 4.05 -3.08
N HIS A 105 -14.05 4.91 -4.11
CA HIS A 105 -13.80 6.34 -3.91
C HIS A 105 -14.89 7.02 -3.09
N ARG A 106 -16.17 6.68 -3.31
CA ARG A 106 -17.27 7.25 -2.51
C ARG A 106 -17.20 6.78 -1.06
N LEU A 107 -16.92 5.50 -0.83
CA LEU A 107 -16.76 4.94 0.52
C LEU A 107 -15.58 5.58 1.28
N ILE A 108 -14.47 5.84 0.59
CA ILE A 108 -13.34 6.56 1.16
C ILE A 108 -13.75 7.97 1.58
N LEU A 109 -14.40 8.73 0.71
CA LEU A 109 -14.81 10.11 1.01
C LEU A 109 -15.78 10.17 2.19
N GLU A 110 -16.70 9.22 2.29
CA GLU A 110 -17.63 9.13 3.43
C GLU A 110 -16.88 8.86 4.75
N ARG A 111 -15.95 7.91 4.74
CA ARG A 111 -15.15 7.59 5.94
C ARG A 111 -14.25 8.73 6.38
N CYS A 112 -13.64 9.40 5.42
CA CYS A 112 -12.73 10.51 5.67
C CYS A 112 -13.44 11.84 5.97
N ARG A 113 -14.78 11.90 6.03
CA ARG A 113 -15.51 13.05 6.60
C ARG A 113 -15.06 13.34 8.04
N ARG A 114 -14.61 12.30 8.75
CA ARG A 114 -13.80 12.42 9.98
C ARG A 114 -12.35 12.04 9.70
N PRO A 115 -11.37 12.64 10.38
CA PRO A 115 -9.97 12.28 10.20
C PRO A 115 -9.74 10.79 10.43
N ALA A 116 -9.16 10.09 9.45
CA ALA A 116 -8.86 8.66 9.52
C ALA A 116 -7.46 8.37 8.96
N ALA A 117 -6.73 7.42 9.56
CA ALA A 117 -5.44 6.99 9.03
C ALA A 117 -5.57 6.08 7.81
N VAL A 118 -4.53 6.01 6.96
CA VAL A 118 -4.48 5.09 5.81
C VAL A 118 -4.78 3.63 6.21
N ALA A 119 -4.23 3.18 7.35
CA ALA A 119 -4.46 1.84 7.88
C ALA A 119 -5.95 1.59 8.20
N GLU A 120 -6.63 2.57 8.81
CA GLU A 120 -8.05 2.48 9.15
C GLU A 120 -8.92 2.44 7.90
N VAL A 121 -8.58 3.25 6.89
CA VAL A 121 -9.28 3.24 5.60
C VAL A 121 -9.14 1.90 4.89
N SER A 122 -7.92 1.34 4.86
CA SER A 122 -7.62 0.03 4.25
C SER A 122 -8.39 -1.09 4.96
N ALA A 123 -8.29 -1.15 6.28
CA ALA A 123 -9.00 -2.14 7.09
C ALA A 123 -10.52 -2.04 6.93
N GLY A 124 -11.06 -0.83 6.92
CA GLY A 124 -12.48 -0.65 6.71
C GLY A 124 -12.93 -1.11 5.32
N LEU A 125 -12.13 -0.89 4.27
CA LEU A 125 -12.49 -1.24 2.89
C LEU A 125 -12.27 -2.73 2.60
N ASP A 126 -11.60 -3.43 3.51
CA ASP A 126 -11.09 -4.79 3.28
C ASP A 126 -10.24 -4.89 2.01
N LEU A 127 -9.39 -3.87 1.80
CA LEU A 127 -8.49 -3.80 0.65
C LEU A 127 -7.03 -3.80 1.09
N PRO A 128 -6.12 -4.43 0.32
CA PRO A 128 -4.69 -4.34 0.58
C PRO A 128 -4.23 -2.87 0.62
N VAL A 129 -3.34 -2.56 1.58
CA VAL A 129 -2.81 -1.19 1.77
C VAL A 129 -2.26 -0.58 0.48
N SER A 130 -1.58 -1.37 -0.36
CA SER A 130 -1.04 -0.92 -1.64
C SER A 130 -2.12 -0.43 -2.60
N VAL A 131 -3.24 -1.15 -2.68
CA VAL A 131 -4.43 -0.80 -3.47
C VAL A 131 -5.08 0.45 -2.90
N THR A 132 -5.28 0.50 -1.57
CA THR A 132 -5.86 1.67 -0.91
C THR A 132 -5.04 2.93 -1.18
N LYS A 133 -3.70 2.86 -1.09
CA LYS A 133 -2.82 4.00 -1.39
C LYS A 133 -2.97 4.53 -2.81
N ILE A 134 -3.21 3.67 -3.80
CA ILE A 134 -3.47 4.09 -5.19
C ILE A 134 -4.76 4.93 -5.25
N LEU A 135 -5.85 4.43 -4.66
CA LEU A 135 -7.15 5.13 -4.64
C LEU A 135 -7.08 6.45 -3.85
N LEU A 136 -6.35 6.45 -2.73
CA LEU A 136 -6.12 7.65 -1.94
C LEU A 136 -5.31 8.69 -2.71
N GLY A 137 -4.27 8.25 -3.44
CA GLY A 137 -3.48 9.11 -4.32
C GLY A 137 -4.36 9.80 -5.36
N ASP A 138 -5.27 9.05 -6.00
CA ASP A 138 -6.21 9.60 -6.99
C ASP A 138 -7.10 10.70 -6.41
N LEU A 139 -7.64 10.47 -5.21
CA LEU A 139 -8.51 11.43 -4.53
C LEU A 139 -7.76 12.66 -4.04
N VAL A 140 -6.53 12.50 -3.57
CA VAL A 140 -5.66 13.63 -3.18
C VAL A 140 -5.26 14.44 -4.41
N ALA A 141 -4.91 13.79 -5.52
CA ALA A 141 -4.57 14.46 -6.78
C ALA A 141 -5.76 15.25 -7.35
N GLN A 142 -6.98 14.75 -7.16
CA GLN A 142 -8.21 15.46 -7.51
C GLN A 142 -8.62 16.55 -6.51
N GLY A 143 -7.89 16.73 -5.40
CA GLY A 143 -8.22 17.70 -4.35
C GLY A 143 -9.41 17.32 -3.47
N LEU A 144 -9.93 16.09 -3.58
CA LEU A 144 -11.08 15.60 -2.83
C LEU A 144 -10.70 15.14 -1.41
N LEU A 145 -9.43 14.77 -1.22
CA LEU A 145 -8.85 14.47 0.08
C LEU A 145 -7.67 15.39 0.38
N ARG A 146 -7.51 15.71 1.66
CA ARG A 146 -6.31 16.32 2.21
C ARG A 146 -5.55 15.27 3.02
N ALA A 147 -4.28 15.08 2.68
CA ALA A 147 -3.36 14.24 3.45
C ALA A 147 -2.54 15.09 4.42
N ARG A 148 -2.44 14.63 5.67
CA ARG A 148 -1.58 15.23 6.70
C ARG A 148 -0.59 14.18 7.16
N ALA A 149 0.68 14.44 6.88
CA ALA A 149 1.77 13.61 7.36
C ALA A 149 1.81 13.56 8.91
N PRO A 150 2.24 12.44 9.50
CA PRO A 150 2.47 12.35 10.94
C PRO A 150 3.44 13.44 11.41
N LEU A 151 3.23 13.98 12.62
CA LEU A 151 4.08 15.05 13.15
C LEU A 151 5.56 14.65 13.29
N SER A 152 5.84 13.37 13.54
CA SER A 152 7.22 12.84 13.58
C SER A 152 7.89 12.91 12.20
N VAL A 153 7.17 12.51 11.15
CA VAL A 153 7.63 12.56 9.75
C VAL A 153 7.81 14.02 9.31
N ALA A 154 6.84 14.89 9.61
CA ALA A 154 6.94 16.32 9.30
C ALA A 154 8.13 17.00 9.99
N ARG A 155 8.45 16.63 11.23
CA ARG A 155 9.63 17.13 11.95
C ARG A 155 10.94 16.68 11.33
N ALA A 156 11.04 15.41 10.94
CA ALA A 156 12.23 14.88 10.28
C ALA A 156 12.51 15.57 8.93
N ALA A 157 11.46 16.00 8.22
CA ALA A 157 11.54 16.70 6.94
C ALA A 157 11.84 18.22 7.04
N GLY A 158 12.32 18.71 8.19
CA GLY A 158 12.62 20.13 8.41
C GLY A 158 11.64 20.87 9.32
N GLY A 159 10.51 20.26 9.67
CA GLY A 159 9.67 20.63 10.82
C GLY A 159 9.07 22.04 10.82
N VAL A 160 8.26 22.30 11.85
CA VAL A 160 7.74 23.64 12.15
C VAL A 160 8.75 24.36 13.02
N ASP A 161 9.16 25.57 12.62
CA ASP A 161 10.10 26.39 13.38
C ASP A 161 9.48 26.81 14.74
N LEU A 162 10.08 26.29 15.81
CA LEU A 162 9.67 26.60 17.19
C LEU A 162 9.91 28.08 17.54
N GLY A 163 10.89 28.72 16.91
CA GLY A 163 11.15 30.15 17.05
C GLY A 163 9.95 30.97 16.57
N LEU A 164 9.49 30.69 15.35
CA LEU A 164 8.27 31.29 14.81
C LEU A 164 7.03 31.03 15.67
N LEU A 165 6.79 29.78 16.10
CA LEU A 165 5.64 29.46 16.97
C LEU A 165 5.70 30.22 18.31
N THR A 166 6.89 30.34 18.88
CA THR A 166 7.11 31.11 20.11
C THR A 166 6.82 32.59 19.88
N ALA A 167 7.31 33.15 18.78
CA ALA A 167 7.06 34.54 18.41
C ALA A 167 5.55 34.81 18.22
N VAL A 168 4.82 33.93 17.52
CA VAL A 168 3.37 34.03 17.35
C VAL A 168 2.64 33.96 18.69
N ARG A 169 3.00 33.02 19.58
CA ARG A 169 2.41 32.90 20.92
C ARG A 169 2.59 34.19 21.73
N GLU A 170 3.80 34.73 21.75
CA GLU A 170 4.08 35.97 22.49
C GLU A 170 3.43 37.20 21.83
N GLY A 171 3.16 37.17 20.53
CA GLY A 171 2.37 38.20 19.84
C GLY A 171 0.90 38.15 20.24
N LEU A 172 0.29 36.96 20.24
CA LEU A 172 -1.13 36.78 20.60
C LEU A 172 -1.44 37.06 22.07
N ARG A 173 -0.46 36.90 22.98
CA ARG A 173 -0.63 37.23 24.42
C ARG A 173 -0.56 38.73 24.75
N ARG A 174 -0.13 39.55 23.79
CA ARG A 174 0.03 41.00 23.96
C ARG A 174 -1.16 41.82 23.42
N LEU A 175 -2.19 41.13 22.96
CA LEU A 175 -3.49 41.68 22.54
C LEU A 175 -4.52 41.43 23.65
#